data_AF-A0A7S3F1R0-F1
#
_entry.id   AF-A0A7S3F1R0-F1
#
_cell.length_a   1.000
_cell.length_b   1.000
_cell.length_c   1.000
_cell.angle_alpha   90.00
_cell.angle_beta   90.00
_cell.angle_gamma   90.00
#
_symmetry.space_group_name_H-M   'P 1'
#
loop_
_entity.id
_entity.type
_entity.pdbx_description
1 polymer ?
#
loop_
_entity_poly.entity_id
_entity_poly.type
_entity_poly.pdbx_seq_one_letter_code
_entity_poly.pdbx_strand_id
1 'polypeptide(L)'
;EHLRRSRRHGLSHNDLADTTEKVLVYPNEDSKDAVTLTKADVRRLRTDDFLNDSLVDFQLKKIQESLLASNPEALSRCHFFNSFFYKRLLHCMGGDRLRRSDWRKVRDGYASVQRW
;
A
#
# COMPACT_ATOMS: atom_id res chain seq x y z
N GLU A 1 -20.70 -5.30 16.92
CA GLU A 1 -19.46 -4.99 17.67
C GLU A 1 -18.46 -6.11 17.48
N HIS A 2 -17.20 -5.77 17.20
CA HIS A 2 -15.95 -6.54 17.44
C HIS A 2 -14.90 -6.15 16.40
N LEU A 3 -14.42 -4.91 16.48
CA LEU A 3 -13.10 -4.56 15.95
C LEU A 3 -12.08 -5.34 16.79
N ARG A 4 -11.65 -6.51 16.31
CA ARG A 4 -10.56 -7.28 16.92
C ARG A 4 -9.27 -6.48 16.73
N ARG A 5 -8.96 -5.62 17.72
CA ARG A 5 -7.61 -5.11 17.93
C ARG A 5 -6.67 -6.32 17.98
N SER A 6 -5.70 -6.32 17.07
CA SER A 6 -4.63 -7.30 16.96
C SER A 6 -4.07 -7.67 18.34
N ARG A 7 -4.19 -8.95 18.71
CA ARG A 7 -3.54 -9.51 19.90
C ARG A 7 -2.04 -9.53 19.65
N ARG A 8 -1.34 -8.45 20.03
CA ARG A 8 0.11 -8.50 20.25
C ARG A 8 0.34 -9.22 21.59
N HIS A 9 0.24 -10.55 21.59
CA HIS A 9 0.96 -11.33 22.61
C HIS A 9 2.45 -11.09 22.41
N GLY A 10 3.21 -10.97 23.51
CA GLY A 10 4.63 -10.65 23.48
C GLY A 10 5.40 -11.66 22.65
N LEU A 11 5.80 -11.25 21.44
CA LEU A 11 6.60 -12.06 20.53
C LEU A 11 8.04 -12.11 21.06
N SER A 12 8.63 -13.31 21.10
CA SER A 12 10.06 -13.47 21.36
C SER A 12 10.88 -12.75 20.30
N HIS A 13 12.12 -12.37 20.62
CA HIS A 13 13.04 -11.77 19.65
C HIS A 13 13.21 -12.64 18.39
N ASN A 14 13.19 -13.97 18.56
CA ASN A 14 13.31 -14.93 17.46
C ASN A 14 12.06 -14.97 16.58
N ASP A 15 10.87 -14.82 17.18
CA ASP A 15 9.60 -14.79 16.43
C ASP A 15 9.46 -13.50 15.62
N LEU A 16 9.92 -12.37 16.19
CA LEU A 16 9.97 -11.09 15.49
C LEU A 16 10.90 -11.17 14.27
N ALA A 17 12.08 -11.75 14.43
CA ALA A 17 13.03 -11.96 13.34
C ALA A 17 12.41 -12.78 12.20
N ASP A 18 11.74 -13.90 12.52
CA ASP A 18 11.02 -14.72 11.53
C ASP A 18 9.89 -13.94 10.83
N THR A 19 9.18 -13.07 11.54
CA THR A 19 8.12 -12.26 10.90
C THR A 19 8.65 -11.22 9.93
N THR A 20 9.85 -10.69 10.16
CA THR A 20 10.46 -9.61 9.36
C THR A 20 11.36 -10.10 8.23
N GLU A 21 11.59 -11.40 8.14
CA GLU A 21 12.42 -11.99 7.10
C GLU A 21 11.85 -11.69 5.71
N LYS A 22 12.70 -11.14 4.84
CA LYS A 22 12.35 -10.81 3.45
C LYS A 22 12.15 -12.10 2.66
N VAL A 23 11.01 -12.19 1.97
CA VAL A 23 10.66 -13.31 1.10
C VAL A 23 10.84 -12.94 -0.36
N LEU A 24 10.49 -11.71 -0.73
CA LEU A 24 10.57 -11.23 -2.10
C LEU A 24 10.86 -9.73 -2.11
N VAL A 25 11.76 -9.31 -2.99
CA VAL A 25 11.92 -7.90 -3.36
C VAL A 25 11.61 -7.78 -4.84
N TYR A 26 10.65 -6.92 -5.18
CA TYR A 26 10.11 -6.84 -6.52
C TYR A 26 10.01 -5.37 -6.98
N PRO A 27 10.41 -5.02 -8.22
CA PRO A 27 10.85 -5.93 -9.28
C PRO A 27 12.26 -6.50 -9.08
N ASN A 28 13.14 -5.76 -8.42
CA ASN A 28 14.48 -6.19 -8.01
C ASN A 28 14.99 -5.29 -6.87
N GLU A 29 16.13 -5.63 -6.25
CA GLU A 29 16.66 -4.87 -5.11
C GLU A 29 17.16 -3.47 -5.46
N ASP A 30 17.54 -3.23 -6.71
CA ASP A 30 18.09 -1.96 -7.19
C ASP A 30 17.03 -0.93 -7.62
N SER A 31 15.77 -1.38 -7.73
CA SER A 31 14.66 -0.53 -8.16
C SER A 31 14.30 0.47 -7.05
N LYS A 32 14.25 1.76 -7.42
CA LYS A 32 13.87 2.86 -6.51
C LYS A 32 12.45 2.72 -5.95
N ASP A 33 11.62 1.95 -6.62
CA ASP A 33 10.21 1.70 -6.32
C ASP A 33 9.97 0.23 -5.95
N ALA A 34 11.00 -0.47 -5.46
CA ALA A 34 10.90 -1.86 -5.06
C ALA A 34 9.98 -2.05 -3.84
N VAL A 35 9.12 -3.06 -3.92
CA VAL A 35 8.28 -3.55 -2.83
C VAL A 35 8.95 -4.77 -2.23
N THR A 36 9.17 -4.73 -0.92
CA THR A 36 9.67 -5.87 -0.15
C THR A 36 8.51 -6.55 0.55
N LEU A 37 8.34 -7.84 0.30
CA LEU A 37 7.42 -8.72 1.02
C LEU A 37 8.19 -9.51 2.07
N THR A 38 7.61 -9.60 3.25
CA THR A 38 8.12 -10.38 4.38
C THR A 38 7.27 -11.62 4.65
N LYS A 39 7.77 -12.54 5.48
CA LYS A 39 6.99 -13.71 5.93
C LYS A 39 5.67 -13.29 6.60
N ALA A 40 5.64 -12.17 7.32
CA ALA A 40 4.41 -11.63 7.90
C ALA A 40 3.38 -11.21 6.85
N ASP A 41 3.85 -10.63 5.74
CA ASP A 41 2.98 -10.20 4.65
C ASP A 41 2.36 -11.41 3.98
N VAL A 42 3.18 -12.42 3.65
CA VAL A 42 2.70 -13.68 3.03
C VAL A 42 1.65 -14.38 3.88
N ARG A 43 1.76 -14.34 5.21
CA ARG A 43 0.74 -14.93 6.10
C ARG A 43 -0.65 -14.30 5.94
N ARG A 44 -0.74 -13.05 5.50
CA ARG A 44 -2.03 -12.36 5.25
C ARG A 44 -2.73 -12.78 3.96
N LEU A 45 -2.10 -13.62 3.14
CA LEU A 45 -2.76 -14.25 1.99
C LEU A 45 -3.70 -15.39 2.39
N ARG A 46 -3.70 -15.78 3.68
CA ARG A 46 -4.63 -16.79 4.20
C ARG A 46 -6.06 -16.24 4.20
N THR A 47 -7.02 -17.16 4.07
CA THR A 47 -8.45 -16.85 4.16
C THR A 47 -8.77 -16.14 5.47
N ASP A 48 -9.70 -15.20 5.41
CA ASP A 48 -10.19 -14.39 6.54
C ASP A 48 -9.20 -13.35 7.11
N ASP A 49 -8.02 -13.17 6.50
CA ASP A 49 -7.11 -12.07 6.82
C ASP A 49 -7.21 -10.92 5.80
N PHE A 50 -7.00 -9.69 6.28
CA PHE A 50 -6.92 -8.53 5.41
C PHE A 50 -5.55 -8.43 4.75
N LEU A 51 -5.52 -8.22 3.44
CA LEU A 51 -4.32 -7.84 2.70
C LEU A 51 -3.71 -6.56 3.29
N ASN A 52 -2.39 -6.46 3.23
CA ASN A 52 -1.70 -5.23 3.62
C ASN A 52 -1.29 -4.40 2.40
N ASP A 53 -0.84 -3.18 2.69
CA ASP A 53 -0.37 -2.22 1.70
C ASP A 53 0.72 -2.82 0.78
N SER A 54 1.72 -3.52 1.34
CA SER A 54 2.80 -4.13 0.55
C SER A 54 2.30 -5.19 -0.45
N LEU A 55 1.35 -6.05 -0.06
CA LEU A 55 0.76 -7.05 -0.95
C LEU A 55 -0.07 -6.39 -2.06
N VAL A 56 -0.83 -5.34 -1.72
CA VAL A 56 -1.60 -4.58 -2.71
C VAL A 56 -0.67 -3.90 -3.71
N ASP A 57 0.37 -3.20 -3.24
CA ASP A 57 1.35 -2.52 -4.09
C ASP A 57 2.10 -3.51 -4.99
N PHE A 58 2.49 -4.68 -4.46
CA PHE A 58 3.09 -5.75 -5.26
C PHE A 58 2.15 -6.21 -6.38
N GLN A 59 0.89 -6.50 -6.07
CA GLN A 59 -0.06 -6.99 -7.06
C GLN A 59 -0.41 -5.93 -8.11
N LEU A 60 -0.50 -4.66 -7.73
CA LEU A 60 -0.70 -3.55 -8.68
C LEU A 60 0.44 -3.48 -9.70
N LYS A 61 1.68 -3.64 -9.26
CA LYS A 61 2.83 -3.66 -10.18
C LYS A 61 2.81 -4.89 -11.10
N LYS A 62 2.41 -6.07 -10.59
CA LYS A 62 2.20 -7.26 -11.43
C LYS A 62 1.13 -7.05 -12.51
N ILE A 63 0.02 -6.38 -12.16
CA ILE A 63 -1.03 -6.02 -13.12
C ILE A 63 -0.47 -5.05 -14.15
N GLN A 64 0.30 -4.04 -13.73
CA GLN A 64 0.95 -3.08 -14.62
C GLN A 64 1.89 -3.77 -15.64
N GLU A 65 2.73 -4.71 -15.20
CA GLU A 65 3.57 -5.51 -16.10
C GLU A 65 2.75 -6.36 -17.07
N SER A 66 1.70 -7.01 -16.58
CA SER A 66 0.83 -7.84 -17.42
C SER A 66 0.14 -7.00 -18.49
N LEU A 67 -0.31 -5.79 -18.14
CA LEU A 67 -0.87 -4.83 -19.09
C LEU A 67 0.19 -4.33 -20.07
N LEU A 68 1.42 -4.06 -19.63
CA LEU A 68 2.51 -3.68 -20.52
C LEU A 68 2.77 -4.77 -21.58
N ALA A 69 2.70 -6.03 -21.19
CA ALA A 69 2.93 -7.15 -22.12
C ALA A 69 1.74 -7.44 -23.05
N SER A 70 0.50 -7.27 -22.55
CA SER A 70 -0.72 -7.69 -23.27
C SER A 70 -1.45 -6.55 -23.99
N ASN A 71 -1.46 -5.35 -23.42
CA ASN A 71 -2.16 -4.18 -23.95
C ASN A 71 -1.50 -2.85 -23.52
N PRO A 72 -0.38 -2.46 -24.16
CA PRO A 72 0.33 -1.22 -23.83
C PRO A 72 -0.51 0.06 -23.99
N GLU A 73 -1.49 0.07 -24.90
CA GLU A 73 -2.38 1.21 -25.14
C GLU A 73 -3.39 1.41 -24.00
N ALA A 74 -3.85 0.33 -23.38
CA ALA A 74 -4.63 0.44 -22.14
C ALA A 74 -3.76 1.01 -21.03
N LEU A 75 -2.52 0.52 -20.91
CA LEU A 75 -1.61 0.97 -19.86
C LEU A 75 -1.29 2.48 -19.98
N SER A 76 -1.07 3.01 -21.18
CA SER A 76 -0.75 4.42 -21.39
C SER A 76 -1.86 5.39 -20.94
N ARG A 77 -3.09 4.90 -20.78
CA ARG A 77 -4.26 5.65 -20.30
C ARG A 77 -4.54 5.45 -18.81
N CYS A 78 -3.73 4.65 -18.12
CA CYS A 78 -3.89 4.34 -16.71
C CYS A 78 -2.71 4.87 -15.91
N HIS A 79 -2.99 5.37 -14.71
CA HIS A 79 -1.97 5.69 -13.70
C HIS A 79 -2.27 4.90 -12.44
N PHE A 80 -1.26 4.19 -11.93
CA PHE A 80 -1.36 3.35 -10.73
C PHE A 80 -0.71 4.07 -9.56
N PHE A 81 -1.53 4.54 -8.65
CA PHE A 81 -1.06 5.07 -7.37
C PHE A 81 -0.84 3.92 -6.37
N ASN A 82 0.17 4.06 -5.50
CA ASN A 82 0.34 3.15 -4.37
C ASN A 82 -0.75 3.39 -3.29
N SER A 83 -0.89 2.47 -2.34
CA SER A 83 -1.95 2.58 -1.31
C SER A 83 -1.77 3.78 -0.37
N PHE A 84 -0.58 4.39 -0.32
CA PHE A 84 -0.33 5.60 0.45
C PHE A 84 -0.99 6.83 -0.17
N PHE A 85 -1.30 6.82 -1.48
CA PHE A 85 -1.83 7.96 -2.22
C PHE A 85 -2.95 8.69 -1.48
N TYR A 86 -4.01 7.93 -1.32
CA TYR A 86 -5.25 8.43 -0.77
C TYR A 86 -5.12 8.77 0.71
N LYS A 87 -4.32 7.99 1.46
CA LYS A 87 -4.07 8.21 2.88
C LYS A 87 -3.41 9.57 3.13
N ARG A 88 -2.41 9.94 2.32
CA ARG A 88 -1.74 11.24 2.42
C ARG A 88 -2.67 12.38 2.04
N LEU A 89 -3.40 12.22 0.93
CA LEU A 89 -4.37 13.20 0.45
C LEU A 89 -5.41 13.51 1.54
N LEU A 90 -6.04 12.48 2.11
CA LEU A 90 -7.03 12.64 3.17
C LEU A 90 -6.45 13.23 4.46
N HIS A 91 -5.25 12.81 4.86
CA HIS A 91 -4.61 13.30 6.07
C HIS A 91 -4.47 14.83 6.04
N CYS A 92 -4.05 15.39 4.91
CA CYS A 92 -3.92 16.84 4.74
C CYS A 92 -5.27 17.56 4.52
N MET A 93 -6.35 16.85 4.19
CA MET A 93 -7.71 17.39 4.11
C MET A 93 -8.48 17.39 5.45
N GLY A 94 -7.87 16.93 6.54
CA GLY A 94 -8.51 16.85 7.86
C GLY A 94 -9.15 15.50 8.19
N GLY A 95 -8.76 14.43 7.47
CA GLY A 95 -9.24 13.06 7.68
C GLY A 95 -10.72 12.87 7.31
N ASP A 96 -11.42 11.97 8.00
CA ASP A 96 -12.83 11.63 7.75
C ASP A 96 -13.82 12.77 8.02
N ARG A 97 -13.36 13.88 8.60
CA ARG A 97 -14.17 15.07 8.90
C ARG A 97 -14.11 16.11 7.77
N LEU A 98 -14.21 15.64 6.53
CA LEU A 98 -14.39 16.51 5.36
C LEU A 98 -15.77 17.18 5.42
N ARG A 99 -15.83 18.40 5.97
CA ARG A 99 -16.91 19.34 5.58
C ARG A 99 -16.65 19.74 4.13
N ARG A 100 -17.53 19.30 3.22
CA ARG A 100 -17.44 19.49 1.75
C ARG A 100 -17.18 20.94 1.28
N SER A 101 -17.38 21.93 2.14
CA SER A 101 -17.31 23.36 1.82
C SER A 101 -15.96 24.05 2.09
N ASP A 102 -14.96 23.36 2.65
CA ASP A 102 -13.69 23.99 3.05
C ASP A 102 -12.59 23.83 1.96
N TRP A 103 -12.69 24.63 0.89
CA TRP A 103 -11.82 24.55 -0.30
C TRP A 103 -10.32 24.72 0.02
N ARG A 104 -9.97 25.38 1.13
CA ARG A 104 -8.57 25.52 1.57
C ARG A 104 -7.94 24.17 1.92
N LYS A 105 -8.69 23.31 2.62
CA LYS A 105 -8.23 21.95 2.96
C LYS A 105 -8.07 21.08 1.72
N VAL A 106 -8.95 21.24 0.74
CA VAL A 106 -8.84 20.56 -0.56
C VAL A 106 -7.53 20.96 -1.27
N ARG A 107 -7.22 22.25 -1.30
CA ARG A 107 -5.96 22.76 -1.87
C ARG A 107 -4.74 22.19 -1.13
N ASP A 108 -4.75 22.21 0.20
CA ASP A 108 -3.63 21.74 1.01
C ASP A 108 -3.45 20.21 0.88
N GLY A 109 -4.55 19.46 0.74
CA GLY A 109 -4.57 18.05 0.36
C GLY A 109 -3.88 17.80 -0.97
N TYR A 110 -4.28 18.52 -2.02
CA TYR A 110 -3.69 18.39 -3.35
C TYR A 110 -2.19 18.75 -3.35
N ALA A 111 -1.80 19.84 -2.69
CA ALA A 111 -0.41 20.25 -2.56
C ALA A 111 0.46 19.15 -1.90
N SER A 112 -0.11 18.36 -0.99
CA SER A 112 0.61 17.27 -0.31
C SER A 112 0.94 16.07 -1.20
N VAL A 113 0.27 15.96 -2.35
CA VAL A 113 0.39 14.86 -3.31
C VAL A 113 0.87 15.31 -4.69
N GLN A 114 1.20 16.59 -4.85
CA GLN A 114 1.53 17.18 -6.15
C GLN A 114 2.78 16.57 -6.82
N ARG A 115 3.67 15.95 -6.03
CA ARG A 115 4.91 15.33 -6.52
C ARG A 115 4.81 13.82 -6.73
N TRP A 116 3.62 13.23 -6.57
CA TRP A 116 3.44 11.79 -6.74
C TRP A 116 3.58 11.37 -8.19
#